data_AF-A0A9D5VS55-F1
#
_entry.id   AF-A0A9D5VS55-F1
#
_cell.length_a   1.000
_cell.length_b   1.000
_cell.length_c   1.000
_cell.angle_alpha   90.00
_cell.angle_beta   90.00
_cell.angle_gamma   90.00
#
_symmetry.space_group_name_H-M   'P 1'
#
loop_
_entity.id
_entity.type
_entity.pdbx_description
1 polymer ?
#
loop_
_entity_poly.entity_id
_entity_poly.type
_entity_poly.pdbx_seq_one_letter_code
_entity_poly.pdbx_strand_id
1 'polypeptide(L)'
;MYKIFFILSPALSYANDLYYVRLDLKTINGIMSETNLTMSQAYEEFRIEKFNTIKVKGIADSSSNIDLISTAKHNAISNLLIKFGLISVKSKNNYYLSVFAYDEIIVSYEGLISLPLNILNHGYTKDNKNYEIELEVIFSPIAFPDEWRYLYLKDKISRTINDLLSVFK
;
A
#
# COMPACT_ATOMS: atom_id res chain seq x y z
N MET A 1 13.45 43.51 -1.18
CA MET A 1 13.97 42.46 -2.08
C MET A 1 13.46 41.11 -1.56
N TYR A 2 12.29 40.67 -2.02
CA TYR A 2 11.64 39.45 -1.50
C TYR A 2 12.03 38.24 -2.36
N LYS A 3 12.70 37.25 -1.74
CA LYS A 3 12.93 35.94 -2.35
C LYS A 3 11.68 35.08 -2.16
N ILE A 4 10.92 34.89 -3.23
CA ILE A 4 9.84 33.90 -3.29
C ILE A 4 10.51 32.56 -3.62
N PHE A 5 10.52 31.64 -2.66
CA PHE A 5 10.86 30.24 -2.91
C PHE A 5 9.68 29.58 -3.61
N PHE A 6 9.78 29.41 -4.92
CA PHE A 6 8.96 28.44 -5.65
C PHE A 6 9.46 27.05 -5.27
N ILE A 7 8.76 26.37 -4.36
CA ILE A 7 8.87 24.93 -4.22
C ILE A 7 8.08 24.34 -5.39
N LEU A 8 8.72 24.26 -6.55
CA LEU A 8 8.27 23.39 -7.63
C LEU A 8 8.47 21.95 -7.12
N SER A 9 7.43 21.37 -6.53
CA SER A 9 7.35 19.92 -6.42
C SER A 9 7.44 19.37 -7.84
N PRO A 10 8.44 18.55 -8.20
CA PRO A 10 8.47 17.95 -9.50
C PRO A 10 7.24 17.04 -9.60
N ALA A 11 6.32 17.37 -10.49
CA ALA A 11 5.31 16.44 -10.93
C ALA A 11 6.07 15.26 -11.54
N LEU A 12 6.07 14.12 -10.84
CA LEU A 12 6.67 12.89 -11.32
C LEU A 12 5.83 12.40 -12.52
N SER A 13 6.21 12.85 -13.70
CA SER A 13 5.64 12.42 -14.98
C SER A 13 6.25 11.08 -15.38
N TYR A 14 5.75 10.01 -14.77
CA TYR A 14 5.63 8.70 -15.43
C TYR A 14 4.15 8.34 -15.39
N ALA A 15 3.65 7.67 -16.42
CA ALA A 15 2.29 7.13 -16.43
C ALA A 15 2.17 6.10 -15.30
N ASN A 16 1.90 6.60 -14.10
CA ASN A 16 1.92 5.90 -12.84
C ASN A 16 0.48 5.52 -12.54
N ASP A 17 0.05 4.37 -13.05
CA ASP A 17 -1.25 3.83 -12.65
C ASP A 17 -1.17 3.57 -11.14
N LEU A 18 -1.98 4.29 -10.39
CA LEU A 18 -2.08 4.18 -8.94
C LEU A 18 -3.02 3.03 -8.58
N TYR A 19 -2.58 2.19 -7.65
CA TYR A 19 -3.36 1.05 -7.17
C TYR A 19 -3.51 1.13 -5.66
N TYR A 20 -4.75 0.96 -5.20
CA TYR A 20 -5.06 0.67 -3.81
C TYR A 20 -4.69 -0.77 -3.51
N VAL A 21 -3.96 -0.95 -2.42
CA VAL A 21 -3.54 -2.27 -1.93
C VAL A 21 -3.94 -2.42 -0.48
N ARG A 22 -4.50 -3.58 -0.18
CA ARG A 22 -4.98 -3.93 1.16
C ARG A 22 -4.58 -5.36 1.51
N LEU A 23 -3.94 -5.51 2.67
CA LEU A 23 -3.65 -6.79 3.29
C LEU A 23 -4.55 -6.98 4.49
N ASP A 24 -5.36 -8.04 4.47
CA ASP A 24 -6.19 -8.47 5.60
C ASP A 24 -5.57 -9.70 6.27
N LEU A 25 -5.32 -9.60 7.57
CA LEU A 25 -4.93 -10.72 8.44
C LEU A 25 -6.10 -11.06 9.35
N LYS A 26 -6.70 -12.22 9.15
CA LYS A 26 -7.83 -12.70 9.95
C LYS A 26 -7.37 -13.75 10.95
N THR A 27 -7.77 -13.53 12.20
CA THR A 27 -7.47 -14.38 13.34
C THR A 27 -8.77 -14.83 13.99
N ILE A 28 -8.91 -16.12 14.27
CA ILE A 28 -10.05 -16.71 14.99
C ILE A 28 -9.50 -17.34 16.27
N ASN A 29 -10.00 -16.92 17.44
CA ASN A 29 -9.53 -17.39 18.75
C ASN A 29 -8.01 -17.32 18.92
N GLY A 30 -7.38 -16.26 18.41
CA GLY A 30 -5.92 -16.07 18.46
C GLY A 30 -5.11 -16.85 17.42
N ILE A 31 -5.74 -17.69 16.58
CA ILE A 31 -5.08 -18.44 15.51
C ILE A 31 -5.28 -17.73 14.16
N MET A 32 -4.19 -17.45 13.45
CA MET A 32 -4.27 -16.88 12.10
C MET A 32 -4.96 -17.88 11.17
N SER A 33 -6.09 -17.47 10.62
CA SER A 33 -6.95 -18.31 9.79
C SER A 33 -6.80 -17.99 8.32
N GLU A 34 -6.61 -16.72 7.96
CA GLU A 34 -6.63 -16.29 6.56
C GLU A 34 -5.76 -15.04 6.38
N THR A 35 -5.09 -14.98 5.23
CA THR A 35 -4.32 -13.82 4.77
C THR A 35 -4.77 -13.51 3.34
N ASN A 36 -5.22 -12.29 3.10
CA ASN A 36 -5.70 -11.87 1.78
C ASN A 36 -5.06 -10.54 1.36
N LEU A 37 -4.37 -10.54 0.21
CA LEU A 37 -3.82 -9.34 -0.40
C LEU A 37 -4.66 -8.98 -1.62
N THR A 38 -5.30 -7.82 -1.57
CA THR A 38 -6.12 -7.30 -2.66
C THR A 38 -5.49 -6.06 -3.26
N MET A 39 -5.58 -5.94 -4.59
CA MET A 39 -5.07 -4.80 -5.34
C MET A 39 -6.13 -4.37 -6.36
N SER A 40 -6.42 -3.09 -6.42
CA SER A 40 -7.41 -2.52 -7.33
C SER A 40 -6.98 -1.13 -7.79
N GLN A 41 -7.36 -0.74 -9.00
CA GLN A 41 -7.02 0.58 -9.52
C GLN A 41 -7.64 1.68 -8.64
N ALA A 42 -6.83 2.65 -8.24
CA ALA A 42 -7.28 3.79 -7.46
C ALA A 42 -7.69 4.93 -8.41
N TYR A 43 -8.96 5.31 -8.36
CA TYR A 43 -9.51 6.41 -9.16
C TYR A 43 -9.52 7.76 -8.43
N GLU A 44 -9.29 7.75 -7.12
CA GLU A 44 -9.45 8.92 -6.26
C GLU A 44 -8.19 9.18 -5.40
N GLU A 45 -7.34 10.11 -5.87
CA GLU A 45 -6.05 10.48 -5.27
C GLU A 45 -6.14 11.33 -3.99
N PHE A 46 -7.33 11.59 -3.43
CA PHE A 46 -7.50 12.61 -2.37
C PHE A 46 -7.21 12.13 -0.95
N ARG A 47 -6.87 10.85 -0.74
CA ARG A 47 -6.65 10.27 0.60
C ARG A 47 -5.17 10.05 0.91
N ILE A 48 -4.28 10.84 0.31
CA ILE A 48 -2.84 10.56 0.26
C ILE A 48 -2.09 11.64 1.05
N GLU A 49 -1.25 11.23 2.00
CA GLU A 49 -0.37 12.15 2.71
C GLU A 49 0.78 12.63 1.83
N LYS A 50 1.72 11.71 1.51
CA LYS A 50 2.90 11.91 0.67
C LYS A 50 3.40 10.57 0.13
N PHE A 51 3.74 10.52 -1.15
CA PHE A 51 4.45 9.38 -1.72
C PHE A 51 5.92 9.39 -1.31
N ASN A 52 6.41 8.21 -0.93
CA ASN A 52 7.80 7.94 -0.65
C ASN A 52 8.28 6.77 -1.49
N THR A 53 9.53 6.81 -1.94
CA THR A 53 10.17 5.66 -2.58
C THR A 53 10.75 4.76 -1.50
N ILE A 54 10.24 3.53 -1.41
CA ILE A 54 10.59 2.56 -0.38
C ILE A 54 11.19 1.32 -1.03
N LYS A 55 12.33 0.87 -0.49
CA LYS A 55 12.91 -0.43 -0.85
C LYS A 55 12.36 -1.50 0.08
N VAL A 56 11.84 -2.57 -0.50
CA VAL A 56 11.26 -3.69 0.25
C VAL A 56 11.71 -5.01 -0.34
N LYS A 57 11.93 -5.99 0.55
CA LYS A 57 12.33 -7.34 0.17
C LYS A 57 11.18 -8.31 0.38
N GLY A 58 11.08 -9.27 -0.52
CA GLY A 58 10.17 -10.40 -0.40
C GLY A 58 10.89 -11.71 -0.67
N ILE A 59 10.40 -12.76 -0.02
CA ILE A 59 11.00 -14.09 -0.05
C ILE A 59 9.92 -15.10 -0.40
N ALA A 60 10.23 -16.03 -1.29
CA ALA A 60 9.43 -17.21 -1.58
C ALA A 60 10.24 -18.48 -1.29
N ASP A 61 9.60 -19.45 -0.63
CA ASP A 61 10.20 -20.76 -0.39
C ASP A 61 10.23 -21.56 -1.71
N SER A 62 11.42 -21.99 -2.12
CA SER A 62 11.65 -22.71 -3.36
C SER A 62 11.07 -24.13 -3.37
N SER A 63 10.69 -24.66 -2.20
CA SER A 63 10.03 -25.95 -2.07
C SER A 63 8.56 -25.93 -2.50
N SER A 64 7.96 -24.74 -2.66
CA SER A 64 6.61 -24.60 -3.20
C SER A 64 6.62 -24.69 -4.73
N ASN A 65 5.80 -25.57 -5.32
CA ASN A 65 5.61 -25.70 -6.78
C ASN A 65 4.84 -24.51 -7.41
N ILE A 66 4.95 -23.33 -6.81
CA ILE A 66 4.19 -22.12 -7.15
C ILE A 66 5.13 -21.16 -7.89
N ASP A 67 4.56 -20.22 -8.65
CA ASP A 67 5.29 -19.09 -9.21
C ASP A 67 6.03 -18.31 -8.10
N LEU A 68 7.34 -18.58 -7.98
CA LEU A 68 8.22 -18.02 -6.96
C LEU A 68 8.34 -16.51 -7.07
N ILE A 69 8.32 -15.96 -8.29
CA ILE A 69 8.44 -14.51 -8.50
C ILE A 69 7.19 -13.81 -7.99
N SER A 70 6.01 -14.31 -8.37
CA SER A 70 4.74 -13.76 -7.90
C SER A 70 4.60 -13.89 -6.39
N THR A 71 5.03 -15.02 -5.82
CA THR A 71 5.04 -15.25 -4.37
C THR A 71 5.97 -14.29 -3.64
N ALA A 72 7.19 -14.09 -4.14
CA ALA A 72 8.15 -13.17 -3.56
C ALA A 72 7.67 -11.72 -3.67
N LYS A 73 7.05 -11.33 -4.78
CA LYS A 73 6.41 -10.01 -4.94
C LYS A 73 5.26 -9.82 -3.96
N HIS A 74 4.37 -10.80 -3.83
CA HIS A 74 3.29 -10.78 -2.84
C HIS A 74 3.86 -10.58 -1.44
N ASN A 75 4.86 -11.37 -1.04
CA ASN A 75 5.51 -11.23 0.26
C ASN A 75 6.13 -9.84 0.46
N ALA A 76 6.81 -9.29 -0.57
CA ALA A 76 7.38 -7.95 -0.51
C ALA A 76 6.31 -6.87 -0.27
N ILE A 77 5.20 -6.93 -1.00
CA ILE A 77 4.09 -5.96 -0.84
C ILE A 77 3.39 -6.13 0.52
N SER A 78 3.21 -7.36 1.00
CA SER A 78 2.69 -7.60 2.35
C SER A 78 3.61 -7.01 3.43
N ASN A 79 4.93 -7.20 3.31
CA ASN A 79 5.91 -6.60 4.23
C ASN A 79 5.89 -5.06 4.19
N LEU A 80 5.71 -4.48 3.00
CA LEU A 80 5.56 -3.04 2.81
C LEU A 80 4.34 -2.52 3.59
N LEU A 81 3.18 -3.16 3.40
CA LEU A 81 1.92 -2.78 4.04
C LEU A 81 1.98 -2.95 5.57
N ILE A 82 2.52 -4.06 6.07
CA ILE A 82 2.66 -4.29 7.52
C ILE A 82 3.51 -3.20 8.17
N LYS A 83 4.55 -2.71 7.48
CA LYS A 83 5.51 -1.76 8.04
C LYS A 83 5.07 -0.30 7.89
N PHE A 84 4.42 0.04 6.79
CA PHE A 84 4.16 1.44 6.42
C PHE A 84 2.70 1.76 6.11
N GLY A 85 1.83 0.75 6.01
CA GLY A 85 0.42 0.93 5.71
C GLY A 85 -0.38 1.49 6.88
N LEU A 86 -1.52 2.10 6.54
CA LEU A 86 -2.52 2.49 7.53
C LEU A 86 -3.10 1.22 8.14
N ILE A 87 -3.07 1.14 9.48
CA ILE A 87 -3.58 -0.02 10.21
C ILE A 87 -5.01 0.26 10.66
N SER A 88 -5.92 -0.68 10.39
CA SER A 88 -7.24 -0.71 11.01
C SER A 88 -7.50 -2.09 11.62
N VAL A 89 -8.24 -2.11 12.72
CA VAL A 89 -8.55 -3.34 13.45
C VAL A 89 -10.06 -3.43 13.60
N LYS A 90 -10.62 -4.56 13.16
CA LYS A 90 -12.02 -4.91 13.37
C LYS A 90 -12.08 -6.16 14.24
N SER A 91 -12.71 -6.06 15.39
CA SER A 91 -12.97 -7.20 16.28
C SER A 91 -14.47 -7.47 16.35
N LYS A 92 -14.84 -8.74 16.32
CA LYS A 92 -16.22 -9.20 16.47
C LYS A 92 -16.26 -10.49 17.28
N ASN A 93 -17.09 -10.50 18.32
CA ASN A 93 -17.43 -11.73 19.03
C ASN A 93 -18.63 -12.36 18.33
N ASN A 94 -18.47 -13.59 17.86
CA ASN A 94 -19.52 -14.33 17.20
C ASN A 94 -20.07 -15.39 18.14
N TYR A 95 -21.40 -15.48 18.24
CA TYR A 95 -22.11 -16.51 18.99
C TYR A 95 -22.90 -17.37 18.01
N TYR A 96 -22.61 -18.66 17.96
CA TYR A 96 -23.36 -19.63 17.19
C TYR A 96 -24.20 -20.51 18.12
N LEU A 97 -25.52 -20.45 17.94
CA LEU A 97 -26.52 -21.27 18.65
C LEU A 97 -26.37 -21.26 20.18
N SER A 98 -25.91 -20.16 20.79
CA SER A 98 -25.73 -20.00 22.24
C SER A 98 -24.78 -20.99 22.94
N VAL A 99 -24.08 -21.86 22.20
CA VAL A 99 -23.17 -22.89 22.74
C VAL A 99 -21.72 -22.65 22.30
N PHE A 100 -21.50 -22.03 21.14
CA PHE A 100 -20.16 -21.75 20.63
C PHE A 100 -19.95 -20.24 20.51
N ALA A 101 -19.01 -19.72 21.28
CA ALA A 101 -18.51 -18.36 21.14
C ALA A 101 -17.10 -18.40 20.56
N TYR A 102 -16.81 -17.54 19.58
CA TYR A 102 -15.45 -17.34 19.10
C TYR A 102 -15.21 -15.87 18.77
N ASP A 103 -13.97 -15.47 18.96
CA ASP A 103 -13.53 -14.10 18.69
C ASP A 103 -12.89 -14.07 17.31
N GLU A 104 -13.35 -13.15 16.47
CA GLU A 104 -12.83 -12.89 15.13
C GLU A 104 -12.18 -11.50 15.11
N ILE A 105 -10.90 -11.45 14.80
CA ILE A 105 -10.13 -10.21 14.67
C ILE A 105 -9.60 -10.14 13.24
N ILE A 106 -9.87 -9.02 12.56
CA ILE A 106 -9.29 -8.71 11.26
C ILE A 106 -8.42 -7.47 11.43
N VAL A 107 -7.14 -7.60 11.10
CA VAL A 107 -6.20 -6.49 11.01
C VAL A 107 -5.95 -6.20 9.55
N SER A 108 -6.28 -4.98 9.13
CA SER A 108 -6.14 -4.54 7.75
C SER A 108 -5.02 -3.51 7.64
N TYR A 109 -4.15 -3.67 6.65
CA TYR A 109 -3.08 -2.75 6.31
C TYR A 109 -3.32 -2.20 4.92
N GLU A 110 -3.39 -0.87 4.80
CA GLU A 110 -3.87 -0.21 3.58
C GLU A 110 -2.88 0.84 3.07
N GLY A 111 -2.77 0.95 1.75
CA GLY A 111 -1.94 1.97 1.11
C GLY A 111 -2.15 2.05 -0.40
N LEU A 112 -1.42 2.94 -1.03
CA LEU A 112 -1.36 3.12 -2.47
C LEU A 112 0.04 2.84 -2.97
N ILE A 113 0.13 2.15 -4.10
CA ILE A 113 1.38 1.95 -4.84
C ILE A 113 1.26 2.50 -6.24
N SER A 114 2.39 2.91 -6.80
CA SER A 114 2.51 3.13 -8.25
C SER A 114 2.98 1.86 -8.95
N LEU A 115 2.36 1.55 -10.09
CA LEU A 115 2.84 0.53 -11.02
C LEU A 115 3.43 1.17 -12.29
N PRO A 116 4.35 0.48 -12.99
CA PRO A 116 4.93 -0.83 -12.65
C PRO A 116 5.92 -0.80 -11.47
N LEU A 117 6.09 -1.92 -10.77
CA LEU A 117 7.08 -2.07 -9.71
C LEU A 117 8.50 -2.12 -10.30
N ASN A 118 9.44 -1.39 -9.71
CA ASN A 118 10.84 -1.42 -10.12
C ASN A 118 11.57 -2.56 -9.37
N ILE A 119 12.11 -3.53 -10.12
CA ILE A 119 12.87 -4.67 -9.54
C ILE A 119 14.34 -4.29 -9.51
N LEU A 120 14.91 -4.14 -8.31
CA LEU A 120 16.32 -3.79 -8.15
C LEU A 120 17.23 -5.02 -8.21
N ASN A 121 16.80 -6.12 -7.58
CA ASN A 121 17.56 -7.35 -7.52
C ASN A 121 16.62 -8.56 -7.37
N HIS A 122 17.03 -9.72 -7.86
CA HIS A 122 16.30 -10.97 -7.67
C HIS A 122 17.22 -12.19 -7.85
N GLY A 123 16.92 -13.29 -7.18
CA GLY A 123 17.65 -14.53 -7.36
C GLY A 123 17.45 -15.51 -6.20
N TYR A 124 18.10 -16.66 -6.31
CA TYR A 124 18.11 -17.64 -5.23
C TYR A 124 19.09 -17.22 -4.12
N THR A 125 18.73 -17.54 -2.89
CA THR A 125 19.64 -17.46 -1.75
C THR A 125 20.82 -18.42 -1.93
N LYS A 126 21.91 -18.20 -1.20
CA LYS A 126 23.14 -19.01 -1.31
C LYS A 126 22.92 -20.51 -1.06
N ASP A 127 21.87 -20.87 -0.33
CA ASP A 127 21.48 -22.25 -0.02
C ASP A 127 20.40 -22.81 -0.96
N ASN A 128 19.98 -22.05 -1.99
CA ASN A 128 18.93 -22.37 -2.97
C ASN A 128 17.55 -22.74 -2.36
N LYS A 129 17.34 -22.46 -1.08
CA LYS A 129 16.06 -22.76 -0.40
C LYS A 129 15.01 -21.68 -0.61
N ASN A 130 15.44 -20.46 -0.93
CA ASN A 130 14.54 -19.34 -1.10
C ASN A 130 14.86 -18.58 -2.37
N TYR A 131 13.83 -18.00 -2.97
CA TYR A 131 13.94 -17.00 -4.01
C TYR A 131 13.65 -15.63 -3.39
N GLU A 132 14.60 -14.71 -3.49
CA GLU A 132 14.49 -13.35 -2.97
C GLU A 132 14.28 -12.35 -4.11
N ILE A 133 13.48 -11.33 -3.83
CA ILE A 133 13.33 -10.15 -4.68
C ILE A 133 13.47 -8.88 -3.84
N GLU A 134 14.15 -7.88 -4.40
CA GLU A 134 14.19 -6.52 -3.86
C GLU A 134 13.50 -5.58 -4.83
N LEU A 135 12.47 -4.90 -4.31
CA LEU A 135 11.64 -3.97 -5.06
C LEU A 135 11.88 -2.55 -4.58
N GLU A 136 11.82 -1.61 -5.49
CA GLU A 136 11.64 -0.19 -5.22
C GLU A 136 10.21 0.20 -5.57
N VAL A 137 9.49 0.70 -4.58
CA VAL A 137 8.05 0.96 -4.65
C VAL A 137 7.77 2.41 -4.27
N ILE A 138 7.09 3.14 -5.14
CA ILE A 138 6.50 4.44 -4.79
C ILE A 138 5.22 4.15 -4.00
N PHE A 139 5.22 4.49 -2.72
CA PHE A 139 4.18 4.10 -1.76
C PHE A 139 3.70 5.29 -0.94
N SER A 140 2.40 5.29 -0.61
CA SER A 140 1.84 6.15 0.44
C SER A 140 0.83 5.35 1.27
N PRO A 141 0.81 5.49 2.60
CA PRO A 141 -0.33 5.05 3.38
C PRO A 141 -1.59 5.82 2.98
N ILE A 142 -2.75 5.21 3.23
CA ILE A 142 -4.02 5.94 3.23
C ILE A 142 -4.03 6.86 4.45
N ALA A 143 -4.41 8.12 4.25
CA ALA A 143 -4.58 9.08 5.34
C ALA A 143 -5.71 8.67 6.28
N PHE A 144 -5.67 9.10 7.54
CA PHE A 144 -6.76 8.84 8.46
C PHE A 144 -8.07 9.54 8.04
N PRO A 145 -9.26 8.99 8.38
CA PRO A 145 -10.55 9.56 7.95
C PRO A 145 -10.80 11.01 8.34
N ASP A 146 -10.22 11.47 9.45
CA ASP A 146 -10.30 12.84 9.94
C ASP A 146 -9.51 13.83 9.06
N GLU A 147 -8.48 13.35 8.34
CA GLU A 147 -7.68 14.18 7.43
C GLU A 147 -8.29 14.30 6.02
N TRP A 148 -9.21 13.41 5.64
CA TRP A 148 -9.74 13.34 4.26
C TRP A 148 -10.39 14.64 3.80
N ARG A 149 -11.11 15.35 4.69
CA ARG A 149 -11.75 16.63 4.34
C ARG A 149 -10.72 17.70 4.02
N TYR A 150 -9.65 17.76 4.80
CA TYR A 150 -8.57 18.73 4.58
C TYR A 150 -7.83 18.43 3.28
N LEU A 151 -7.48 17.16 3.04
CA LEU A 151 -6.81 16.73 1.81
C LEU A 151 -7.66 17.00 0.56
N TYR A 152 -8.97 16.72 0.63
CA TYR A 152 -9.92 17.04 -0.45
C TYR A 152 -9.96 18.55 -0.77
N LEU A 153 -10.04 19.40 0.25
CA LEU A 153 -10.04 20.86 0.06
C LEU A 153 -8.73 21.35 -0.55
N LYS A 154 -7.60 20.83 -0.08
CA LYS A 154 -6.27 21.16 -0.59
C LYS A 154 -6.13 20.78 -2.07
N ASP A 155 -6.55 19.58 -2.45
CA ASP A 155 -6.53 19.11 -3.84
C ASP A 155 -7.41 19.99 -4.74
N LYS A 156 -8.65 20.28 -4.30
CA LYS A 156 -9.57 21.14 -5.05
C LYS A 156 -9.02 22.55 -5.32
N ILE A 157 -8.40 23.16 -4.31
CA ILE A 157 -7.76 24.48 -4.45
C ILE A 157 -6.59 24.40 -5.42
N SER A 158 -5.73 23.38 -5.29
CA SER A 158 -4.57 23.17 -6.16
C SER A 158 -4.97 23.06 -7.63
N ARG A 159 -5.99 22.24 -7.93
CA ARG A 159 -6.52 22.09 -9.31
C ARG A 159 -7.06 23.41 -9.85
N THR A 160 -7.86 24.12 -9.05
CA THR A 160 -8.43 25.42 -9.47
C THR A 160 -7.35 26.44 -9.80
N ILE A 161 -6.26 26.50 -9.01
CA ILE A 161 -5.13 27.40 -9.28
C ILE A 161 -4.38 26.99 -10.54
N ASN A 162 -4.11 25.68 -10.72
CA ASN A 162 -3.41 25.16 -11.90
C ASN A 162 -4.22 25.41 -13.18
N ASP A 163 -5.53 25.19 -13.14
CA ASP A 163 -6.45 25.51 -14.24
C ASP A 163 -6.39 27.00 -14.55
N LEU A 164 -6.49 27.86 -13.55
CA LEU A 164 -6.43 29.32 -13.74
C LEU A 164 -5.09 29.76 -14.35
N LEU A 165 -3.96 29.24 -13.87
CA LEU A 165 -2.63 29.51 -14.43
C LEU A 165 -2.45 28.97 -15.86
N SER A 166 -3.10 27.85 -16.19
CA SER A 166 -3.08 27.29 -17.54
C SER A 166 -3.79 28.17 -18.57
N VAL A 167 -4.78 28.97 -18.15
CA VAL A 167 -5.46 29.94 -19.03
C VAL A 167 -4.58 31.15 -19.35
N PHE A 168 -3.58 31.44 -18.51
CA PHE A 168 -2.61 32.53 -18.72
C PHE A 168 -1.30 32.06 -19.39
N LYS A 169 -1.23 30.81 -19.85
CA LYS A 169 -0.20 30.29 -20.74
C LYS A 169 -0.68 30.32 -22.19
#